data_AF-A0A966C0F5-F1
#
_entry.id   AF-A0A966C0F5-F1
#
_cell.length_a   1.000
_cell.length_b   1.000
_cell.length_c   1.000
_cell.angle_alpha   90.00
_cell.angle_beta   90.00
_cell.angle_gamma   90.00
#
_symmetry.space_group_name_H-M   'P 1'
#
loop_
_entity.id
_entity.type
_entity.pdbx_description
1 polymer ?
#
loop_
_entity_poly.entity_id
_entity_poly.type
_entity_poly.pdbx_seq_one_letter_code
_entity_poly.pdbx_strand_id
1 'polypeptide(L)'
;MGTSNSSNDEWIELKNISSGIVNLSNWQLLDQGEQIKIVFPNTTRLGAGQFLLLERTNDETIPNISSDIIYVGSLANQNEGLRLFDNNCQLQDEVFAQPDWPAGDNLEKRTLERKSGFSWQTSALINGTPKQENSNGYIVVNSGGSSDVSNTTTTVTTPTTTQTTTTTIKPSYPKILITEIKVAGLSSDGKTNVYDEFIELYNLNNFEIDLTGWYLQKKTSQSNEFSSLVPSDLFEGKIINSSEYFLISHSSSSYQDVADILDSNYSVTDNNTIVL
;
A
#
# COMPACT_ATOMS: atom_id res chain seq x y z
N MET A 1 -10.13 -9.44 15.01
CA MET A 1 -10.94 -8.25 14.70
C MET A 1 -11.89 -7.95 15.85
N GLY A 2 -12.60 -6.84 15.74
CA GLY A 2 -13.52 -6.34 16.77
C GLY A 2 -12.85 -5.47 17.83
N THR A 3 -13.65 -5.04 18.81
CA THR A 3 -13.17 -4.42 20.06
C THR A 3 -13.04 -5.48 21.16
N SER A 4 -12.77 -5.04 22.40
CA SER A 4 -12.85 -5.91 23.59
C SER A 4 -14.29 -6.27 23.96
N ASN A 5 -15.28 -5.50 23.50
CA ASN A 5 -16.69 -5.72 23.82
C ASN A 5 -17.30 -6.80 22.92
N SER A 6 -17.01 -6.74 21.62
CA SER A 6 -17.53 -7.71 20.66
C SER A 6 -16.63 -7.86 19.44
N SER A 7 -16.58 -9.08 18.90
CA SER A 7 -15.90 -9.38 17.63
C SER A 7 -16.60 -8.81 16.41
N ASN A 8 -17.86 -8.39 16.56
CA ASN A 8 -18.61 -7.71 15.49
C ASN A 8 -18.37 -6.21 15.46
N ASP A 9 -17.69 -5.66 16.48
CA ASP A 9 -17.40 -4.24 16.60
C ASP A 9 -16.19 -3.90 15.71
N GLU A 10 -16.37 -4.09 14.41
CA GLU A 10 -15.37 -3.89 13.37
C GLU A 10 -15.61 -2.55 12.69
N TRP A 11 -14.51 -1.87 12.36
CA TRP A 11 -14.58 -0.61 11.65
C TRP A 11 -13.46 -0.50 10.63
N ILE A 12 -13.70 0.32 9.61
CA ILE A 12 -12.77 0.67 8.55
C ILE A 12 -12.78 2.19 8.45
N GLU A 13 -11.64 2.82 8.19
CA GLU A 13 -11.56 4.25 7.96
C GLU A 13 -10.76 4.58 6.71
N LEU A 14 -11.25 5.58 5.97
CA LEU A 14 -10.54 6.18 4.85
C LEU A 14 -10.15 7.61 5.23
N LYS A 15 -8.95 8.04 4.83
CA LYS A 15 -8.50 9.43 4.94
C LYS A 15 -8.23 10.01 3.56
N ASN A 16 -8.73 11.20 3.29
CA ASN A 16 -8.28 11.96 2.14
C ASN A 16 -6.92 12.62 2.43
N ILE A 17 -5.87 12.08 1.83
CA ILE A 17 -4.49 12.56 1.95
C ILE A 17 -4.13 13.67 0.95
N SER A 18 -5.02 13.99 0.00
CA SER A 18 -4.79 15.04 -0.99
C SER A 18 -5.01 16.43 -0.39
N SER A 19 -4.59 17.47 -1.11
CA SER A 19 -4.80 18.88 -0.73
C SER A 19 -6.17 19.43 -1.12
N GLY A 20 -7.02 18.64 -1.78
CA GLY A 20 -8.32 19.06 -2.32
C GLY A 20 -9.48 18.18 -1.85
N ILE A 21 -10.68 18.49 -2.34
CA ILE A 21 -11.84 17.63 -2.12
C ILE A 21 -11.76 16.42 -3.04
N VAL A 22 -11.84 15.22 -2.49
CA VAL A 22 -12.01 13.98 -3.24
C VAL A 22 -13.49 13.61 -3.30
N ASN A 23 -13.95 13.33 -4.52
CA ASN A 23 -15.30 12.88 -4.78
C ASN A 23 -15.34 11.34 -4.78
N LEU A 24 -15.96 10.77 -3.74
CA LEU A 24 -16.13 9.32 -3.58
C LEU A 24 -17.47 8.80 -4.11
N SER A 25 -18.25 9.60 -4.85
CA SER A 25 -19.52 9.16 -5.44
C SER A 25 -19.35 7.86 -6.21
N ASN A 26 -20.11 6.82 -5.83
CA ASN A 26 -20.11 5.52 -6.49
C ASN A 26 -18.75 4.81 -6.52
N TRP A 27 -17.79 5.26 -5.70
CA TRP A 27 -16.60 4.46 -5.41
C TRP A 27 -17.04 3.17 -4.70
N GLN A 28 -16.18 2.16 -4.72
CA GLN A 28 -16.47 0.85 -4.14
C GLN A 28 -15.39 0.43 -3.15
N LEU A 29 -15.79 -0.08 -1.98
CA LEU A 29 -14.91 -0.78 -1.06
C LEU A 29 -15.35 -2.25 -1.00
N LEU A 30 -14.44 -3.13 -1.40
CA LEU A 30 -14.66 -4.57 -1.47
C LEU A 30 -13.61 -5.28 -0.64
N ASP A 31 -14.00 -6.32 0.08
CA ASP A 31 -13.03 -7.24 0.66
C ASP A 31 -12.62 -8.38 -0.30
N GLN A 32 -11.75 -9.28 0.16
CA GLN A 32 -11.22 -10.37 -0.66
C GLN A 32 -12.29 -11.42 -0.95
N GLY A 33 -13.09 -11.76 0.07
CA GLY A 33 -14.19 -12.72 -0.02
C GLY A 33 -15.47 -12.14 -0.62
N GLU A 34 -15.49 -10.84 -0.91
CA GLU A 34 -16.66 -10.12 -1.40
C GLU A 34 -17.88 -10.22 -0.46
N GLN A 35 -17.66 -10.38 0.85
CA GLN A 35 -18.74 -10.34 1.85
C GLN A 35 -19.02 -8.90 2.33
N ILE A 36 -18.01 -8.03 2.31
CA ILE A 36 -18.15 -6.58 2.47
C ILE A 36 -18.15 -5.98 1.07
N LYS A 37 -19.31 -5.42 0.68
CA LYS A 37 -19.46 -4.67 -0.56
C LYS A 37 -20.15 -3.34 -0.29
N ILE A 38 -19.39 -2.27 -0.35
CA ILE A 38 -19.90 -0.91 -0.11
C ILE A 38 -19.82 -0.15 -1.42
N VAL A 39 -20.94 0.45 -1.81
CA VAL A 39 -20.98 1.49 -2.86
C VAL A 39 -21.22 2.81 -2.14
N PHE A 40 -20.26 3.72 -2.22
CA PHE A 40 -20.35 5.00 -1.52
C PHE A 40 -21.49 5.85 -2.11
N PRO A 41 -22.34 6.47 -1.27
CA PRO A 41 -23.42 7.35 -1.73
C PRO A 41 -22.94 8.43 -2.69
N ASN A 42 -23.80 8.83 -3.62
CA ASN A 42 -23.44 9.84 -4.62
C ASN A 42 -23.19 11.25 -4.02
N THR A 43 -23.41 11.45 -2.73
CA THR A 43 -23.10 12.67 -1.98
C THR A 43 -21.78 12.62 -1.22
N THR A 44 -21.08 11.48 -1.18
CA THR A 44 -19.87 11.30 -0.36
C THR A 44 -18.71 12.13 -0.89
N ARG A 45 -18.27 13.12 -0.13
CA ARG A 45 -17.13 13.99 -0.42
C ARG A 45 -16.25 14.07 0.81
N LEU A 46 -14.94 13.98 0.62
CA LEU A 46 -13.96 14.24 1.67
C LEU A 46 -13.10 15.43 1.27
N GLY A 47 -13.12 16.49 2.08
CA GLY A 47 -12.13 17.56 2.03
C GLY A 47 -10.74 17.08 2.41
N ALA A 48 -9.73 17.93 2.19
CA ALA A 48 -8.35 17.64 2.53
C ALA A 48 -8.22 17.26 4.01
N GLY A 49 -7.56 16.14 4.29
CA GLY A 49 -7.35 15.63 5.65
C GLY A 49 -8.60 15.06 6.34
N GLN A 50 -9.77 15.06 5.70
CA GLN A 50 -10.98 14.50 6.31
C GLN A 50 -10.98 12.97 6.28
N PHE A 51 -11.70 12.41 7.25
CA PHE A 51 -11.87 10.98 7.47
C PHE A 51 -13.31 10.54 7.13
N LEU A 52 -13.45 9.30 6.70
CA LEU A 52 -14.72 8.60 6.53
C LEU A 52 -14.66 7.32 7.36
N LEU A 53 -15.44 7.26 8.43
CA LEU A 53 -15.52 6.10 9.31
C LEU A 53 -16.67 5.20 8.88
N LEU A 54 -16.39 3.91 8.77
CA LEU A 54 -17.35 2.87 8.46
C LEU A 54 -17.42 1.88 9.62
N GLU A 55 -18.61 1.57 10.09
CA GLU A 55 -18.83 0.61 11.19
C GLU A 55 -19.68 -0.56 10.73
N ARG A 56 -19.37 -1.73 11.27
CA ARG A 56 -20.12 -2.95 10.97
C ARG A 56 -21.43 -2.95 11.74
N THR A 57 -22.53 -3.23 11.05
CA THR A 57 -23.89 -3.51 11.56
C THR A 57 -24.63 -2.38 12.30
N ASN A 58 -23.96 -1.57 13.12
CA ASN A 58 -24.56 -0.45 13.86
C ASN A 58 -23.50 0.64 14.15
N ASP A 59 -23.95 1.76 14.72
CA ASP A 59 -23.12 2.91 15.12
C ASP A 59 -22.72 2.84 16.60
N GLU A 60 -22.35 1.65 17.06
CA GLU A 60 -22.03 1.39 18.48
C GLU A 60 -20.62 0.81 18.65
N THR A 61 -19.85 0.63 17.57
CA THR A 61 -18.51 0.02 17.61
C THR A 61 -17.54 0.94 18.35
N ILE A 62 -17.52 2.24 18.01
CA ILE A 62 -16.68 3.23 18.67
C ILE A 62 -17.53 4.15 19.56
N PRO A 63 -17.41 4.05 20.90
CA PRO A 63 -18.21 4.88 21.79
C PRO A 63 -17.99 6.37 21.56
N ASN A 64 -19.10 7.11 21.39
CA ASN A 64 -19.16 8.57 21.23
C ASN A 64 -18.57 9.12 19.92
N ILE A 65 -18.28 8.27 18.93
CA ILE A 65 -17.85 8.71 17.60
C ILE A 65 -18.83 8.11 16.60
N SER A 66 -19.68 8.94 15.99
CA SER A 66 -20.60 8.46 14.97
C SER A 66 -19.87 8.07 13.70
N SER A 67 -20.23 6.91 13.18
CA SER A 67 -19.94 6.38 11.86
C SER A 67 -20.58 7.23 10.77
N ASP A 68 -19.90 7.30 9.62
CA ASP A 68 -20.43 7.92 8.41
C ASP A 68 -21.18 6.90 7.54
N ILE A 69 -20.83 5.61 7.64
CA ILE A 69 -21.43 4.52 6.85
C ILE A 69 -21.53 3.25 7.68
N ILE A 70 -22.71 2.64 7.68
CA ILE A 70 -22.91 1.30 8.23
C ILE A 70 -22.75 0.26 7.13
N TYR A 71 -21.91 -0.75 7.36
CA TYR A 71 -21.68 -1.86 6.44
C TYR A 71 -22.05 -3.22 7.05
N VAL A 72 -22.13 -4.24 6.20
CA VAL A 72 -22.33 -5.65 6.58
C VAL A 72 -21.26 -6.53 5.95
N GLY A 73 -21.15 -7.78 6.42
CA GLY A 73 -19.97 -8.62 6.18
C GLY A 73 -19.03 -8.58 7.38
N SER A 74 -17.93 -9.31 7.34
CA SER A 74 -16.96 -9.40 8.44
C SER A 74 -15.55 -9.46 7.91
N LEU A 75 -14.57 -8.91 8.62
CA LEU A 75 -13.17 -9.03 8.26
C LEU A 75 -12.58 -10.30 8.90
N ALA A 76 -12.00 -11.17 8.08
CA ALA A 76 -11.23 -12.29 8.63
C ALA A 76 -9.87 -11.82 9.19
N ASN A 77 -9.37 -12.53 10.21
CA ASN A 77 -8.02 -12.26 10.76
C ASN A 77 -6.91 -12.70 9.80
N GLN A 78 -7.21 -13.57 8.83
CA GLN A 78 -6.24 -14.18 7.94
C GLN A 78 -6.81 -14.38 6.54
N ASN A 79 -5.94 -14.41 5.53
CA ASN A 79 -6.28 -14.64 4.12
C ASN A 79 -7.41 -13.72 3.64
N GLU A 80 -7.33 -12.46 4.04
CA GLU A 80 -8.32 -11.41 3.81
C GLU A 80 -7.69 -10.25 3.05
N GLY A 81 -8.51 -9.30 2.61
CA GLY A 81 -8.02 -8.02 2.12
C GLY A 81 -9.12 -7.01 1.96
N LEU A 82 -8.74 -5.76 1.69
CA LEU A 82 -9.63 -4.67 1.33
C LEU A 82 -9.08 -3.97 0.10
N ARG A 83 -9.96 -3.62 -0.83
CA ARG A 83 -9.66 -2.92 -2.08
C ARG A 83 -10.64 -1.78 -2.28
N LEU A 84 -10.10 -0.60 -2.53
CA LEU A 84 -10.85 0.62 -2.81
C LEU A 84 -10.76 0.92 -4.31
N PHE A 85 -11.90 1.01 -4.98
CA PHE A 85 -12.00 1.34 -6.40
C PHE A 85 -12.72 2.67 -6.58
N ASP A 86 -12.30 3.45 -7.57
CA ASP A 86 -13.02 4.65 -7.96
C ASP A 86 -14.28 4.35 -8.79
N ASN A 87 -14.98 5.41 -9.20
CA ASN A 87 -16.20 5.31 -10.01
C ASN A 87 -15.97 4.83 -11.45
N ASN A 88 -14.71 4.71 -11.89
CA ASN A 88 -14.31 4.12 -13.16
C ASN A 88 -13.77 2.69 -12.97
N CYS A 89 -13.96 2.09 -11.79
CA CYS A 89 -13.46 0.77 -11.41
C CYS A 89 -11.92 0.68 -11.36
N GLN A 90 -11.21 1.80 -11.22
CA GLN A 90 -9.75 1.80 -11.09
C GLN A 90 -9.36 1.62 -9.62
N LEU A 91 -8.42 0.71 -9.35
CA LEU A 91 -7.91 0.44 -8.01
C LEU A 91 -7.14 1.66 -7.46
N GLN A 92 -7.60 2.18 -6.33
CA GLN A 92 -7.01 3.35 -5.67
C GLN A 92 -6.08 2.93 -4.54
N ASP A 93 -6.55 2.02 -3.68
CA ASP A 93 -5.78 1.51 -2.56
C ASP A 93 -6.16 0.06 -2.21
N GLU A 94 -5.22 -0.65 -1.59
CA GLU A 94 -5.45 -2.00 -1.11
C GLU A 94 -4.56 -2.39 0.09
N VAL A 95 -5.03 -3.41 0.81
CA VAL A 95 -4.30 -4.07 1.89
C VAL A 95 -4.72 -5.54 1.98
N PHE A 96 -3.75 -6.42 2.23
CA PHE A 96 -3.99 -7.86 2.32
C PHE A 96 -3.44 -8.44 3.62
N ALA A 97 -4.13 -9.47 4.12
CA ALA A 97 -3.63 -10.40 5.11
C ALA A 97 -3.16 -11.68 4.40
N GLN A 98 -1.84 -11.91 4.33
CA GLN A 98 -1.22 -13.04 3.61
C GLN A 98 -0.08 -13.71 4.41
N PRO A 99 -0.37 -14.70 5.26
CA PRO A 99 -1.71 -15.05 5.74
C PRO A 99 -2.24 -14.01 6.73
N ASP A 100 -1.39 -13.29 7.45
CA ASP A 100 -1.79 -12.33 8.49
C ASP A 100 -1.76 -10.88 7.97
N TRP A 101 -2.54 -10.01 8.62
CA TRP A 101 -2.49 -8.56 8.39
C TRP A 101 -1.08 -8.00 8.65
N PRO A 102 -0.64 -6.96 7.91
CA PRO A 102 0.74 -6.49 7.95
C PRO A 102 1.11 -5.81 9.28
N ALA A 103 0.11 -5.43 10.08
CA ALA A 103 0.24 -4.96 11.45
C ALA A 103 -1.14 -5.04 12.16
N GLY A 104 -1.25 -4.41 13.33
CA GLY A 104 -2.39 -4.56 14.22
C GLY A 104 -2.13 -5.65 15.27
N ASP A 105 -2.93 -5.63 16.33
CA ASP A 105 -2.87 -6.63 17.39
C ASP A 105 -4.30 -6.98 17.82
N ASN A 106 -4.70 -8.23 17.51
CA ASN A 106 -6.03 -8.70 17.85
C ASN A 106 -6.19 -9.04 19.35
N LEU A 107 -5.09 -9.27 20.08
CA LEU A 107 -5.15 -9.55 21.52
C LEU A 107 -5.47 -8.26 22.28
N GLU A 108 -4.64 -7.23 22.07
CA GLU A 108 -4.78 -5.92 22.72
C GLU A 108 -5.75 -4.98 21.98
N LYS A 109 -6.37 -5.44 20.88
CA LYS A 109 -7.31 -4.66 20.06
C LYS A 109 -6.72 -3.36 19.51
N ARG A 110 -5.43 -3.39 19.15
CA ARG A 110 -4.75 -2.27 18.48
C ARG A 110 -4.97 -2.38 16.99
N THR A 111 -5.35 -1.30 16.35
CA THR A 111 -5.71 -1.32 14.94
C THR A 111 -4.50 -1.24 14.02
N LEU A 112 -4.75 -1.57 12.76
CA LEU A 112 -3.83 -1.43 11.64
C LEU A 112 -3.92 0.01 11.11
N GLU A 113 -2.82 0.76 11.19
CA GLU A 113 -2.74 2.18 10.77
C GLU A 113 -1.68 2.38 9.67
N ARG A 114 -1.87 3.38 8.80
CA ARG A 114 -0.84 3.81 7.85
C ARG A 114 0.08 4.88 8.46
N LYS A 115 1.38 4.78 8.20
CA LYS A 115 2.35 5.86 8.43
C LYS A 115 2.24 6.93 7.34
N SER A 116 2.89 8.08 7.56
CA SER A 116 3.07 9.12 6.54
C SER A 116 3.73 8.61 5.25
N GLY A 117 4.62 7.62 5.37
CA GLY A 117 5.24 6.94 4.23
C GLY A 117 4.42 5.80 3.64
N PHE A 118 3.14 5.63 4.02
CA PHE A 118 2.21 4.58 3.59
C PHE A 118 2.51 3.14 4.04
N SER A 119 3.61 2.88 4.75
CA SER A 119 3.81 1.59 5.42
C SER A 119 2.82 1.39 6.57
N TRP A 120 2.53 0.13 6.88
CA TRP A 120 1.60 -0.25 7.93
C TRP A 120 2.27 -0.27 9.32
N GLN A 121 1.50 0.01 10.36
CA GLN A 121 1.92 -0.07 11.76
C GLN A 121 0.76 -0.51 12.66
N THR A 122 1.11 -1.04 13.84
CA THR A 122 0.16 -1.30 14.92
C THR A 122 -0.06 -0.01 15.69
N SER A 123 -1.31 0.36 15.93
CA SER A 123 -1.65 1.58 16.69
C SER A 123 -1.04 1.61 18.09
N ALA A 124 -0.54 2.78 18.48
CA ALA A 124 -0.13 3.08 19.85
C ALA A 124 -1.31 3.07 20.83
N LEU A 125 -2.55 3.15 20.35
CA LEU A 125 -3.76 3.17 21.15
C LEU A 125 -4.56 1.88 20.98
N ILE A 126 -5.14 1.39 22.08
CA ILE A 126 -6.17 0.35 22.03
C ILE A 126 -7.39 0.95 21.32
N ASN A 127 -7.97 0.20 20.39
CA ASN A 127 -9.04 0.64 19.47
C ASN A 127 -8.65 1.75 18.48
N GLY A 128 -7.36 2.09 18.35
CA GLY A 128 -6.89 2.97 17.27
C GLY A 128 -7.19 4.46 17.45
N THR A 129 -7.17 5.19 16.33
CA THR A 129 -7.40 6.64 16.24
C THR A 129 -8.59 7.00 15.31
N PRO A 130 -9.81 6.47 15.53
CA PRO A 130 -10.94 6.77 14.65
C PRO A 130 -11.23 8.29 14.58
N LYS A 131 -11.43 8.78 13.36
CA LYS A 131 -11.61 10.18 12.95
C LYS A 131 -10.47 11.11 13.36
N GLN A 132 -9.26 10.57 13.58
CA GLN A 132 -8.08 11.31 14.00
C GLN A 132 -6.84 10.86 13.22
N GLU A 133 -5.78 11.66 13.31
CA GLU A 133 -4.49 11.28 12.74
C GLU A 133 -3.96 9.98 13.35
N ASN A 134 -3.41 9.11 12.51
CA ASN A 134 -2.79 7.87 12.93
C ASN A 134 -1.69 8.13 13.96
N SER A 135 -1.56 7.20 14.90
CA SER A 135 -0.62 7.30 16.02
C SER A 135 0.85 7.22 15.57
N ASN A 136 1.78 7.35 16.52
CA ASN A 136 3.21 7.10 16.26
C ASN A 136 3.57 5.60 16.26
N GLY A 137 2.58 4.70 16.36
CA GLY A 137 2.75 3.26 16.44
C GLY A 137 3.08 2.73 17.84
N TYR A 138 2.76 1.46 18.08
CA TYR A 138 3.02 0.78 19.35
C TYR A 138 4.50 0.42 19.53
N ILE A 139 5.05 0.72 20.70
CA ILE A 139 6.43 0.36 21.08
C ILE A 139 6.37 -0.71 22.17
N VAL A 140 6.89 -1.91 21.87
CA VAL A 140 7.04 -2.97 22.88
C VAL A 140 8.24 -2.63 23.76
N VAL A 141 7.99 -2.23 25.00
CA VAL A 141 9.03 -2.11 26.00
C VAL A 141 9.28 -3.51 26.56
N ASN A 142 10.34 -4.18 26.12
CA ASN A 142 10.79 -5.43 26.74
C ASN A 142 11.40 -5.12 28.11
N SER A 143 10.55 -4.91 29.11
CA SER A 143 10.96 -4.84 30.51
C SER A 143 11.13 -6.27 31.04
N GLY A 144 12.37 -6.75 31.06
CA GLY A 144 12.73 -7.93 31.84
C GLY A 144 12.47 -7.67 33.33
N GLY A 145 11.44 -8.34 33.86
CA GLY A 145 11.29 -8.78 35.26
C GLY A 145 11.36 -7.73 36.38
N SER A 146 10.22 -7.39 36.96
CA SER A 146 9.86 -7.76 38.34
C SER A 146 8.52 -7.15 38.70
N SER A 147 7.64 -8.00 39.23
CA SER A 147 6.36 -7.65 39.84
C SER A 147 6.49 -6.59 40.94
N ASP A 148 5.80 -5.46 40.79
CA ASP A 148 5.07 -4.86 41.90
C ASP A 148 3.92 -3.99 41.39
N VAL A 149 2.75 -4.14 42.03
CA VAL A 149 1.53 -3.41 41.72
C VAL A 149 1.56 -2.10 42.50
N SER A 150 1.55 -0.96 41.80
CA SER A 150 0.99 0.27 42.36
C SER A 150 0.62 1.27 41.27
N ASN A 151 -0.68 1.57 41.23
CA ASN A 151 -1.27 2.71 40.55
C ASN A 151 -0.69 4.01 41.10
N THR A 152 0.00 4.78 40.26
CA THR A 152 0.15 6.23 40.48
C THR A 152 0.40 6.96 39.15
N THR A 153 -0.54 7.82 38.79
CA THR A 153 -0.43 8.85 37.76
C THR A 153 0.68 9.82 38.14
N THR A 154 1.74 9.91 37.33
CA THR A 154 2.72 10.99 37.46
C THR A 154 3.32 11.37 36.11
N THR A 155 3.08 12.62 35.73
CA THR A 155 3.78 13.36 34.68
C THR A 155 5.27 13.44 35.02
N VAL A 156 6.14 12.89 34.17
CA VAL A 156 7.60 13.03 34.30
C VAL A 156 8.18 13.54 32.98
N THR A 157 8.62 14.80 33.03
CA THR A 157 9.46 15.46 32.03
C THR A 157 10.92 15.27 32.39
N THR A 158 11.71 14.41 31.70
CA THR A 158 13.19 14.49 31.65
C THR A 158 13.77 13.46 30.65
N PRO A 159 15.08 13.52 30.30
CA PRO A 159 15.73 14.34 29.27
C PRO A 159 16.03 13.53 27.97
N THR A 160 16.19 14.27 26.87
CA THR A 160 16.67 13.72 25.59
C THR A 160 18.09 13.17 25.74
N THR A 161 18.19 11.84 25.76
CA THR A 161 19.47 11.15 25.57
C THR A 161 19.47 10.64 24.13
N THR A 162 20.29 11.25 23.27
CA THR A 162 20.46 10.82 21.88
C THR A 162 21.13 9.45 21.88
N GLN A 163 20.34 8.40 21.72
CA GLN A 163 20.82 7.03 21.57
C GLN A 163 20.51 6.58 20.15
N THR A 164 21.57 6.43 19.36
CA THR A 164 21.51 5.92 17.99
C THR A 164 21.15 4.44 18.04
N THR A 165 19.88 4.11 17.90
CA THR A 165 19.39 2.75 17.73
C THR A 165 19.16 2.46 16.26
N THR A 166 19.93 1.54 15.72
CA THR A 166 19.79 1.01 14.37
C THR A 166 18.51 0.17 14.31
N THR A 167 17.40 0.83 13.99
CA THR A 167 16.12 0.20 13.66
C THR A 167 16.25 -0.40 12.26
N THR A 168 16.04 -1.71 12.12
CA THR A 168 15.81 -2.33 10.80
C THR A 168 14.41 -1.95 10.32
N ILE A 169 14.32 -0.74 9.78
CA ILE A 169 13.18 -0.19 9.04
C ILE A 169 12.80 -1.13 7.90
N LYS A 170 11.59 -1.69 7.92
CA LYS A 170 10.99 -2.31 6.74
C LYS A 170 10.77 -1.18 5.72
N PRO A 171 11.41 -1.23 4.54
CA PRO A 171 11.38 -0.14 3.58
C PRO A 171 9.94 0.11 3.11
N SER A 172 9.57 1.39 3.08
CA SER A 172 8.36 1.85 2.41
C SER A 172 8.78 2.37 1.05
N TYR A 173 8.16 1.87 0.00
CA TYR A 173 8.53 2.19 -1.37
C TYR A 173 7.50 3.17 -1.96
N PRO A 174 7.93 4.23 -2.67
CA PRO A 174 7.01 5.08 -3.41
C PRO A 174 6.22 4.29 -4.46
N LYS A 175 4.98 4.71 -4.74
CA LYS A 175 4.10 4.00 -5.67
C LYS A 175 4.57 4.22 -7.11
N ILE A 176 4.95 3.15 -7.81
CA ILE A 176 5.28 3.16 -9.23
C ILE A 176 4.27 2.26 -9.95
N LEU A 177 3.75 2.72 -11.08
CA LEU A 177 2.84 1.94 -11.91
C LEU A 177 3.59 1.38 -13.12
N ILE A 178 3.33 0.13 -13.49
CA ILE A 178 3.62 -0.35 -14.84
C ILE A 178 2.43 0.07 -15.71
N THR A 179 2.64 0.98 -16.65
CA THR A 179 1.57 1.56 -17.48
C THR A 179 1.42 0.88 -18.83
N GLU A 180 2.52 0.40 -19.42
CA GLU A 180 2.50 -0.25 -20.71
C GLU A 180 3.56 -1.36 -20.81
N ILE A 181 3.23 -2.44 -21.51
CA ILE A 181 4.13 -3.56 -21.80
C ILE A 181 3.97 -3.92 -23.28
N LYS A 182 5.06 -3.89 -24.03
CA LYS A 182 5.14 -4.38 -25.40
C LYS A 182 6.13 -5.53 -25.46
N VAL A 183 5.70 -6.67 -25.99
CA VAL A 183 6.48 -7.92 -26.00
C VAL A 183 7.16 -8.23 -27.33
N ALA A 184 6.83 -7.50 -28.39
CA ALA A 184 7.48 -7.55 -29.70
C ALA A 184 6.95 -6.42 -30.59
N GLY A 185 7.67 -6.15 -31.67
CA GLY A 185 7.21 -5.29 -32.76
C GLY A 185 7.45 -5.92 -34.13
N LEU A 186 7.51 -5.08 -35.16
CA LEU A 186 7.74 -5.50 -36.54
C LEU A 186 9.00 -4.84 -37.10
N SER A 187 9.83 -5.61 -37.79
CA SER A 187 10.92 -5.08 -38.60
C SER A 187 10.39 -4.45 -39.89
N SER A 188 11.25 -3.72 -40.60
CA SER A 188 10.91 -3.04 -41.87
C SER A 188 10.43 -3.97 -42.98
N ASP A 189 10.77 -5.26 -42.92
CA ASP A 189 10.30 -6.32 -43.84
C ASP A 189 9.01 -7.02 -43.35
N GLY A 190 8.38 -6.53 -42.28
CA GLY A 190 7.11 -7.02 -41.75
C GLY A 190 7.22 -8.30 -40.91
N LYS A 191 8.43 -8.74 -40.55
CA LYS A 191 8.64 -9.88 -39.64
C LYS A 191 8.59 -9.43 -38.18
N THR A 192 8.25 -10.35 -37.29
CA THR A 192 8.31 -10.09 -35.84
C THR A 192 9.75 -9.77 -35.41
N ASN A 193 9.93 -8.62 -34.80
CA ASN A 193 11.14 -8.26 -34.07
C ASN A 193 10.87 -8.49 -32.57
N VAL A 194 11.41 -9.59 -32.04
CA VAL A 194 11.26 -9.94 -30.62
C VAL A 194 11.98 -8.96 -29.69
N TYR A 195 12.99 -8.25 -30.19
CA TYR A 195 13.72 -7.25 -29.43
C TYR A 195 13.05 -5.88 -29.40
N ASP A 196 11.97 -5.69 -30.16
CA ASP A 196 11.22 -4.44 -30.16
C ASP A 196 10.16 -4.46 -29.05
N GLU A 197 10.65 -4.57 -27.83
CA GLU A 197 9.92 -4.81 -26.59
C GLU A 197 10.28 -3.75 -25.55
N PHE A 198 9.33 -3.40 -24.68
CA PHE A 198 9.55 -2.45 -23.58
C PHE A 198 8.59 -2.67 -22.41
N ILE A 199 8.98 -2.15 -21.24
CA ILE A 199 8.13 -1.87 -20.09
C ILE A 199 8.21 -0.37 -19.83
N GLU A 200 7.05 0.27 -19.64
CA GLU A 200 6.94 1.65 -19.22
C GLU A 200 6.47 1.71 -17.75
N LEU A 201 7.21 2.46 -16.95
CA LEU A 201 6.87 2.80 -15.58
C LEU A 201 6.37 4.24 -15.50
N TYR A 202 5.47 4.53 -14.57
CA TYR A 202 4.97 5.88 -14.31
C TYR A 202 5.01 6.21 -12.82
N ASN A 203 5.54 7.40 -12.51
CA ASN A 203 5.53 7.95 -11.17
C ASN A 203 4.23 8.73 -10.91
N LEU A 204 3.28 8.09 -10.21
CA LEU A 204 2.02 8.73 -9.83
C LEU A 204 2.16 9.75 -8.68
N ASN A 205 3.31 9.78 -8.00
CA ASN A 205 3.53 10.66 -6.85
C ASN A 205 3.80 12.09 -7.30
N ASN A 206 3.68 13.03 -6.36
CA ASN A 206 3.98 14.45 -6.54
C ASN A 206 5.44 14.81 -6.18
N PHE A 207 6.32 13.81 -6.09
CA PHE A 207 7.74 13.95 -5.78
C PHE A 207 8.57 13.01 -6.67
N GLU A 208 9.85 13.31 -6.85
CA GLU A 208 10.78 12.47 -7.61
C GLU A 208 11.09 11.16 -6.87
N ILE A 209 11.24 10.06 -7.61
CA ILE A 209 11.61 8.77 -7.07
C ILE A 209 13.02 8.42 -7.52
N ASP A 210 13.91 8.18 -6.57
CA ASP A 210 15.19 7.51 -6.80
C ASP A 210 14.97 5.99 -6.90
N LEU A 211 15.39 5.42 -8.03
CA LEU A 211 15.30 4.00 -8.33
C LEU A 211 16.54 3.21 -7.90
N THR A 212 17.48 3.83 -7.20
CA THR A 212 18.65 3.13 -6.63
C THR A 212 18.20 1.93 -5.78
N GLY A 213 18.71 0.74 -6.12
CA GLY A 213 18.36 -0.52 -5.47
C GLY A 213 17.06 -1.19 -5.92
N TRP A 214 16.26 -0.57 -6.78
CA TRP A 214 15.08 -1.20 -7.39
C TRP A 214 15.49 -2.20 -8.46
N TYR A 215 14.66 -3.19 -8.74
CA TYR A 215 14.89 -4.16 -9.81
C TYR A 215 13.55 -4.61 -10.39
N LEU A 216 13.54 -5.18 -11.59
CA LEU A 216 12.36 -5.87 -12.13
C LEU A 216 12.59 -7.37 -12.09
N GLN A 217 11.55 -8.11 -11.72
CA GLN A 217 11.50 -9.56 -11.84
C GLN A 217 10.41 -10.00 -12.80
N LYS A 218 10.66 -11.14 -13.44
CA LYS A 218 9.66 -11.86 -14.22
C LYS A 218 9.51 -13.30 -13.76
N LYS A 219 8.31 -13.84 -13.97
CA LYS A 219 8.02 -15.26 -13.85
C LYS A 219 7.42 -15.75 -15.17
N THR A 220 7.92 -16.87 -15.68
CA THR A 220 7.40 -17.49 -16.90
C THR A 220 6.22 -18.40 -16.56
N SER A 221 5.35 -18.68 -17.53
CA SER A 221 4.20 -19.60 -17.37
C SER A 221 4.56 -21.02 -16.91
N GLN A 222 5.82 -21.43 -17.06
CA GLN A 222 6.31 -22.76 -16.69
C GLN A 222 7.05 -22.77 -15.34
N SER A 223 7.27 -21.60 -14.72
CA SER A 223 8.01 -21.46 -13.47
C SER A 223 7.09 -21.02 -12.32
N ASN A 224 7.34 -21.55 -11.13
CA ASN A 224 6.74 -21.04 -9.89
C ASN A 224 7.60 -19.95 -9.23
N GLU A 225 8.86 -19.82 -9.64
CA GLU A 225 9.82 -18.88 -9.08
C GLU A 225 10.01 -17.65 -9.97
N PHE A 226 10.20 -16.50 -9.34
CA PHE A 226 10.61 -15.27 -10.02
C PHE A 226 12.10 -15.31 -10.36
N SER A 227 12.43 -14.69 -11.48
CA SER A 227 13.79 -14.50 -11.99
C SER A 227 14.04 -13.02 -12.26
N SER A 228 15.30 -12.58 -12.21
CA SER A 228 15.65 -11.20 -12.56
C SER A 228 15.29 -10.91 -14.02
N LEU A 229 14.56 -9.82 -14.26
CA LEU A 229 14.33 -9.25 -15.58
C LEU A 229 15.29 -8.07 -15.83
N VAL A 230 15.34 -7.12 -14.90
CA VAL A 230 16.30 -6.01 -14.93
C VAL A 230 16.94 -5.90 -13.54
N PRO A 231 18.25 -6.14 -13.41
CA PRO A 231 18.94 -6.10 -12.12
C PRO A 231 19.08 -4.68 -11.59
N SER A 232 19.29 -4.55 -10.28
CA SER A 232 19.38 -3.26 -9.60
C SER A 232 20.51 -2.36 -10.06
N ASP A 233 21.62 -2.94 -10.51
CA ASP A 233 22.77 -2.18 -11.01
C ASP A 233 22.41 -1.29 -12.22
N LEU A 234 21.35 -1.63 -12.97
CA LEU A 234 20.88 -0.81 -14.09
C LEU A 234 19.95 0.34 -13.67
N PHE A 235 19.37 0.24 -12.47
CA PHE A 235 18.56 1.29 -11.86
C PHE A 235 19.38 2.26 -10.99
N GLU A 236 20.65 1.97 -10.75
CA GLU A 236 21.51 2.77 -9.89
C GLU A 236 21.58 4.25 -10.35
N GLY A 237 21.19 5.16 -9.45
CA GLY A 237 21.19 6.60 -9.70
C GLY A 237 20.13 7.09 -10.70
N LYS A 238 19.18 6.24 -11.10
CA LYS A 238 18.08 6.61 -11.98
C LYS A 238 16.96 7.28 -11.18
N ILE A 239 16.33 8.30 -11.76
CA ILE A 239 15.24 9.05 -11.12
C ILE A 239 14.03 9.10 -12.05
N ILE A 240 12.84 8.88 -11.51
CA ILE A 240 11.57 9.24 -12.19
C ILE A 240 11.02 10.49 -11.52
N ASN A 241 10.99 11.61 -12.24
CA ASN A 241 10.38 12.84 -11.73
C ASN A 241 8.87 12.64 -11.48
N SER A 242 8.29 13.54 -10.66
CA SER A 242 6.84 13.56 -10.41
C SER A 242 6.05 13.58 -11.71
N SER A 243 5.10 12.65 -11.89
CA SER A 243 4.22 12.58 -13.07
C SER A 243 4.95 12.36 -14.40
N GLU A 244 6.14 11.76 -14.36
CA GLU A 244 6.91 11.38 -15.56
C GLU A 244 6.95 9.86 -15.74
N TYR A 245 7.32 9.46 -16.95
CA TYR A 245 7.49 8.07 -17.37
C TYR A 245 8.94 7.64 -17.34
N PHE A 246 9.18 6.33 -17.25
CA PHE A 246 10.50 5.72 -17.28
C PHE A 246 10.45 4.45 -18.13
N LEU A 247 11.23 4.41 -19.19
CA LEU A 247 11.15 3.40 -20.24
C LEU A 247 12.33 2.44 -20.19
N ILE A 248 12.04 1.15 -20.20
CA ILE A 248 13.02 0.07 -20.13
C ILE A 248 12.86 -0.81 -21.38
N SER A 249 13.94 -1.07 -22.09
CA SER A 249 13.88 -1.74 -23.38
C SER A 249 15.12 -2.58 -23.68
N HIS A 250 14.99 -3.54 -24.60
CA HIS A 250 16.15 -4.25 -25.13
C HIS A 250 17.08 -3.31 -25.93
N SER A 251 18.40 -3.51 -25.87
CA SER A 251 19.39 -2.65 -26.55
C SER A 251 19.28 -2.63 -28.08
N SER A 252 18.62 -3.61 -28.68
CA SER A 252 18.36 -3.70 -30.13
C SER A 252 16.93 -3.30 -30.52
N SER A 253 16.20 -2.68 -29.61
CA SER A 253 14.82 -2.22 -29.81
C SER A 253 14.76 -0.95 -30.66
N SER A 254 13.60 -0.66 -31.27
CA SER A 254 13.40 0.63 -31.94
C SER A 254 13.33 1.80 -30.96
N TYR A 255 13.15 1.53 -29.67
CA TYR A 255 13.12 2.52 -28.59
C TYR A 255 14.51 2.83 -28.00
N GLN A 256 15.60 2.35 -28.62
CA GLN A 256 16.95 2.50 -28.07
C GLN A 256 17.36 3.95 -27.78
N ASP A 257 16.82 4.91 -28.52
CA ASP A 257 17.19 6.32 -28.39
C ASP A 257 16.34 7.08 -27.35
N VAL A 258 15.28 6.44 -26.82
CA VAL A 258 14.34 7.04 -25.87
C VAL A 258 14.25 6.27 -24.55
N ALA A 259 14.78 5.06 -24.46
CA ALA A 259 14.73 4.28 -23.23
C ALA A 259 15.73 4.80 -22.17
N ASP A 260 15.28 4.85 -20.92
CA ASP A 260 16.10 5.23 -19.77
C ASP A 260 17.03 4.10 -19.32
N ILE A 261 16.64 2.85 -19.58
CA ILE A 261 17.47 1.64 -19.42
C ILE A 261 17.46 0.84 -20.72
N LEU A 262 18.67 0.49 -21.17
CA LEU A 262 18.91 -0.47 -22.24
C LEU A 262 19.64 -1.68 -21.68
N ASP A 263 19.08 -2.87 -21.88
CA ASP A 263 19.72 -4.12 -21.51
C ASP A 263 19.62 -5.14 -22.66
N SER A 264 20.77 -5.71 -23.05
CA SER A 264 20.84 -6.73 -24.10
C SER A 264 20.34 -8.11 -23.63
N ASN A 265 20.10 -8.30 -22.34
CA ASN A 265 19.53 -9.52 -21.77
C ASN A 265 18.04 -9.35 -21.41
N TYR A 266 17.50 -8.14 -21.56
CA TYR A 266 16.09 -7.86 -21.38
C TYR A 266 15.26 -8.71 -22.33
N SER A 267 14.25 -9.38 -21.81
CA SER A 267 13.26 -10.06 -22.66
C SER A 267 11.98 -10.32 -21.90
N VAL A 268 10.84 -10.02 -22.51
CA VAL A 268 9.49 -10.27 -22.02
C VAL A 268 8.67 -10.96 -23.11
N THR A 269 7.86 -11.93 -22.71
CA THR A 269 6.93 -12.63 -23.60
C THR A 269 5.49 -12.48 -23.09
N ASP A 270 4.53 -12.73 -23.98
CA ASP A 270 3.09 -12.63 -23.72
C ASP A 270 2.58 -13.42 -22.50
N ASN A 271 3.33 -14.43 -22.07
CA ASN A 271 3.00 -15.30 -20.95
C ASN A 271 3.83 -15.06 -19.68
N ASN A 272 4.49 -13.90 -19.57
CA ASN A 272 5.24 -13.52 -18.36
C ASN A 272 4.37 -12.76 -17.36
N THR A 273 4.61 -12.99 -16.07
CA THR A 273 4.19 -12.08 -14.98
C THR A 273 5.37 -11.21 -14.62
N ILE A 274 5.18 -9.89 -14.56
CA ILE A 274 6.22 -8.91 -14.23
C ILE A 274 5.88 -8.27 -12.89
N VAL A 275 6.88 -8.11 -12.03
CA VAL A 275 6.78 -7.46 -10.72
C VAL A 275 7.99 -6.55 -10.55
N LEU A 276 7.74 -5.39 -9.95
CA LEU A 276 8.72 -4.39 -9.53
C LEU A 276 8.99 -4.53 -8.03
#